data_AF-A0A7X9P472-F1
#
_entry.id   AF-A0A7X9P472-F1
#
_cell.length_a   1.000
_cell.length_b   1.000
_cell.length_c   1.000
_cell.angle_alpha   90.00
_cell.angle_beta   90.00
_cell.angle_gamma   90.00
#
_symmetry.space_group_name_H-M   'P 1'
#
loop_
_entity.id
_entity.type
_entity.pdbx_description
1 polymer ?
#
loop_
_entity_poly.entity_id
_entity_poly.type
_entity_poly.pdbx_seq_one_letter_code
_entity_poly.pdbx_strand_id
1 'polypeptide(L)'
;MKVYISFDFEGIGGVAFWKETEQDARWNNIATKQLKAFIDGIFSKNPDAQIIVSDSHAYGESIIWENLENVKLIRGWPRVFYMVEGLDETFTDLVLFGYHSPIGGEGMMDHSYSSSSIYSIKMNGE
;
A
#
# COMPACT_ATOMS: atom_id res chain seq x y z
N MET A 1 7.73 -15.37 -11.23
CA MET A 1 7.92 -14.11 -10.48
C MET A 1 6.84 -14.02 -9.42
N LYS A 2 7.19 -13.64 -8.20
CA LYS A 2 6.22 -13.50 -7.10
C LYS A 2 6.41 -12.12 -6.47
N VAL A 3 5.42 -11.25 -6.65
CA VAL A 3 5.50 -9.83 -6.27
C VAL A 3 4.62 -9.57 -5.06
N TYR A 4 5.18 -8.96 -4.03
CA TYR A 4 4.45 -8.44 -2.90
C TYR A 4 4.25 -6.94 -3.11
N ILE A 5 3.02 -6.46 -3.02
CA ILE A 5 2.68 -5.05 -3.10
C ILE A 5 2.11 -4.63 -1.76
N SER A 6 2.86 -3.83 -1.00
CA SER A 6 2.30 -3.10 0.14
C SER A 6 1.69 -1.81 -0.40
N PHE A 7 0.39 -1.66 -0.26
CA PHE A 7 -0.36 -0.49 -0.69
C PHE A 7 -0.55 0.46 0.50
N ASP A 8 -0.21 1.73 0.29
CA ASP A 8 -0.55 2.83 1.18
C ASP A 8 -1.26 3.94 0.39
N PHE A 9 -1.92 4.87 1.06
CA PHE A 9 -2.90 5.76 0.41
C PHE A 9 -2.38 7.17 0.17
N GLU A 10 -1.61 7.71 1.11
CA GLU A 10 -1.23 9.12 1.17
C GLU A 10 -0.42 9.57 -0.04
N GLY A 11 0.38 8.65 -0.61
CA GLY A 11 1.18 8.88 -1.82
C GLY A 11 0.47 8.58 -3.14
N ILE A 12 -0.84 8.27 -3.12
CA ILE A 12 -1.60 8.01 -4.35
C ILE A 12 -1.74 9.29 -5.17
N GLY A 13 -1.57 9.17 -6.49
CA GLY A 13 -1.61 10.31 -7.40
C GLY A 13 -2.93 11.08 -7.29
N GLY A 14 -2.83 12.37 -7.00
CA GLY A 14 -3.97 13.27 -6.86
C GLY A 14 -4.52 13.40 -5.44
N VAL A 15 -4.18 12.50 -4.52
CA VAL A 15 -4.49 12.66 -3.09
C VAL A 15 -3.65 13.82 -2.56
N ALA A 16 -4.31 14.77 -1.90
CA ALA A 16 -3.73 16.00 -1.39
C ALA A 16 -4.06 16.25 0.10
N PHE A 17 -5.04 15.55 0.66
CA PHE A 17 -5.48 15.80 2.03
C PHE A 17 -6.03 14.56 2.74
N TRP A 18 -5.88 14.50 4.07
CA TRP A 18 -6.27 13.36 4.90
C TRP A 18 -7.70 12.86 4.66
N LYS A 19 -8.65 13.77 4.47
CA LYS A 19 -10.06 13.41 4.20
C LYS A 19 -10.23 12.50 2.99
N GLU A 20 -9.31 12.55 2.05
CA GLU A 20 -9.33 11.75 0.81
C GLU A 20 -8.82 10.32 1.05
N THR A 21 -8.13 10.10 2.17
CA THR A 21 -7.66 8.78 2.64
C THR A 21 -8.69 8.08 3.54
N GLU A 22 -9.68 8.82 4.05
CA GLU A 22 -10.68 8.35 5.02
C GLU A 22 -11.89 7.63 4.38
N GLN A 23 -11.69 6.41 3.87
CA GLN A 23 -12.76 5.53 3.32
C GLN A 23 -13.72 6.23 2.32
N ASP A 24 -13.26 7.25 1.61
CA ASP A 24 -14.06 7.93 0.60
C ASP A 24 -14.14 7.04 -0.65
N ALA A 25 -15.35 6.62 -1.03
CA ALA A 25 -15.57 5.71 -2.16
C ALA A 25 -14.99 6.22 -3.49
N ARG A 26 -14.98 7.55 -3.72
CA ARG A 26 -14.37 8.14 -4.93
C ARG A 26 -12.86 7.91 -4.91
N TRP A 27 -12.22 8.18 -3.79
CA TRP A 27 -10.77 8.05 -3.66
C TRP A 27 -10.33 6.60 -3.62
N ASN A 28 -11.07 5.71 -2.96
CA ASN A 28 -10.86 4.26 -3.02
C ASN A 28 -10.91 3.75 -4.47
N ASN A 29 -11.83 4.27 -5.29
CA ASN A 29 -11.91 3.93 -6.72
C ASN A 29 -10.70 4.44 -7.51
N ILE A 30 -10.27 5.68 -7.25
CA ILE A 30 -9.08 6.28 -7.89
C ILE A 30 -7.83 5.49 -7.53
N ALA A 31 -7.61 5.20 -6.25
CA ALA A 31 -6.47 4.44 -5.76
C ALA A 31 -6.45 3.02 -6.32
N THR A 32 -7.60 2.32 -6.28
CA THR A 32 -7.73 0.97 -6.86
C THR A 32 -7.44 0.97 -8.36
N LYS A 33 -7.88 1.99 -9.11
CA LYS A 33 -7.57 2.11 -10.55
C LYS A 33 -6.09 2.29 -10.81
N GLN A 34 -5.40 3.11 -10.03
CA GLN A 34 -3.95 3.32 -10.17
C GLN A 34 -3.18 2.04 -9.83
N LEU A 35 -3.53 1.37 -8.74
CA LEU A 35 -2.97 0.07 -8.37
C LEU A 35 -3.23 -0.99 -9.45
N LYS A 36 -4.46 -1.06 -9.98
CA LYS A 36 -4.81 -1.98 -11.06
C LYS A 36 -3.96 -1.73 -12.30
N ALA A 37 -3.79 -0.47 -12.71
CA ALA A 37 -2.96 -0.12 -13.87
C ALA A 37 -1.51 -0.59 -13.69
N PHE A 38 -0.97 -0.50 -12.48
CA PHE A 38 0.36 -1.03 -12.16
C PHE A 38 0.41 -2.57 -12.27
N ILE A 39 -0.57 -3.26 -11.68
CA ILE A 39 -0.72 -4.72 -11.75
C ILE A 39 -0.87 -5.22 -13.19
N ASP A 40 -1.71 -4.56 -14.00
CA ASP A 40 -1.90 -4.86 -15.42
C ASP A 40 -0.58 -4.70 -16.19
N GLY A 41 0.22 -3.69 -15.83
CA GLY A 41 1.58 -3.51 -16.33
C GLY A 41 2.48 -4.72 -16.06
N ILE A 42 2.44 -5.26 -14.83
CA ILE A 42 3.18 -6.48 -14.46
C ILE A 42 2.73 -7.67 -15.31
N PHE A 43 1.42 -7.92 -15.40
CA PHE A 43 0.87 -9.04 -16.18
C PHE A 43 1.17 -8.92 -17.67
N SER A 44 1.24 -7.70 -18.22
CA SER A 44 1.59 -7.48 -19.63
C SER A 44 3.01 -7.96 -19.98
N LYS A 45 3.90 -8.05 -18.99
CA LYS A 45 5.29 -8.53 -19.15
C LYS A 45 5.48 -9.94 -18.65
N ASN A 46 4.77 -10.31 -17.60
CA ASN A 46 4.83 -11.62 -16.95
C ASN A 46 3.40 -12.12 -16.67
N PRO A 47 2.74 -12.76 -17.65
CA PRO A 47 1.36 -13.22 -17.51
C PRO A 47 1.16 -14.20 -16.34
N ASP A 48 2.20 -14.98 -15.99
CA ASP A 48 2.20 -15.96 -14.90
C ASP A 48 2.69 -15.39 -13.56
N ALA A 49 2.76 -14.07 -13.40
CA ALA A 49 3.16 -13.44 -12.15
C ALA A 49 2.19 -13.80 -11.02
N GLN A 50 2.73 -14.14 -9.85
CA GLN A 50 1.94 -14.32 -8.64
C GLN A 50 2.00 -13.01 -7.84
N ILE A 51 0.87 -12.33 -7.68
CA ILE A 51 0.84 -11.04 -7.00
C ILE A 51 0.01 -11.16 -5.73
N ILE A 52 0.60 -10.71 -4.63
CA ILE A 52 -0.11 -10.47 -3.37
C ILE A 52 -0.08 -8.97 -3.10
N VAL A 53 -1.24 -8.41 -2.78
CA VAL A 53 -1.40 -7.03 -2.36
C VAL A 53 -1.79 -7.01 -0.89
N SER A 54 -1.14 -6.20 -0.07
CA SER A 54 -1.54 -5.90 1.30
C SER A 54 -2.01 -4.46 1.39
N ASP A 55 -3.29 -4.28 1.70
CA ASP A 55 -3.87 -2.98 2.00
C ASP A 55 -3.33 -2.50 3.36
N SER A 56 -2.35 -1.62 3.33
CA SER A 56 -1.52 -1.25 4.48
C SER A 56 -1.87 0.11 5.09
N HIS A 57 -2.84 0.79 4.50
CA HIS A 57 -3.36 2.06 5.01
C HIS A 57 -4.41 1.81 6.11
N ALA A 58 -4.26 2.49 7.25
CA ALA A 58 -5.20 2.46 8.37
C ALA A 58 -5.67 1.03 8.76
N TYR A 59 -6.94 0.71 8.51
CA TYR A 59 -7.56 -0.60 8.82
C TYR A 59 -7.46 -1.61 7.67
N GLY A 60 -6.84 -1.25 6.55
CA GLY A 60 -6.69 -2.10 5.37
C GLY A 60 -8.01 -2.34 4.64
N GLU A 61 -8.79 -1.27 4.43
CA GLU A 61 -10.15 -1.32 3.87
C GLU A 61 -10.32 -0.44 2.61
N SER A 62 -9.23 0.12 2.10
CA SER A 62 -9.21 1.10 1.01
C SER A 62 -9.40 0.51 -0.38
N ILE A 63 -8.90 -0.72 -0.61
CA ILE A 63 -8.90 -1.36 -1.93
C ILE A 63 -10.27 -1.98 -2.26
N ILE A 64 -10.78 -1.70 -3.47
CA ILE A 64 -12.01 -2.33 -3.99
C ILE A 64 -11.62 -3.68 -4.63
N TRP A 65 -11.75 -4.75 -3.85
CA TRP A 65 -11.29 -6.10 -4.24
C TRP A 65 -11.97 -6.61 -5.52
N GLU A 66 -13.23 -6.23 -5.77
CA GLU A 66 -13.98 -6.62 -6.96
C GLU A 66 -13.33 -6.14 -8.27
N ASN A 67 -12.47 -5.10 -8.20
CA ASN A 67 -11.80 -4.53 -9.36
C ASN A 67 -10.40 -5.10 -9.60
N LEU A 68 -9.91 -5.99 -8.73
CA LEU A 68 -8.60 -6.61 -8.85
C LEU A 68 -8.76 -8.10 -9.20
N GLU A 69 -8.42 -8.46 -10.43
CA GLU A 69 -8.44 -9.83 -10.91
C GLU A 69 -7.04 -10.47 -10.82
N ASN A 70 -6.99 -11.79 -10.67
CA ASN A 70 -5.75 -12.60 -10.70
C ASN A 70 -4.69 -12.23 -9.65
N VAL A 71 -5.06 -11.55 -8.57
CA VAL A 71 -4.20 -11.26 -7.43
C VAL A 71 -4.81 -11.76 -6.13
N LYS A 72 -4.00 -11.92 -5.08
CA LYS A 72 -4.50 -12.14 -3.72
C LYS A 72 -4.46 -10.82 -2.95
N LEU A 73 -5.54 -10.49 -2.24
CA LEU A 73 -5.62 -9.29 -1.41
C LEU A 73 -5.61 -9.68 0.08
N ILE A 74 -4.71 -9.09 0.84
CA ILE A 74 -4.67 -9.10 2.30
C ILE A 74 -5.29 -7.79 2.78
N ARG A 75 -6.37 -7.90 3.56
CA ARG A 75 -7.15 -6.76 4.03
C ARG A 75 -7.61 -6.95 5.48
N GLY A 76 -7.95 -5.84 6.13
CA GLY A 76 -8.39 -5.82 7.52
C GLY A 76 -7.26 -5.71 8.54
N TRP A 77 -7.68 -5.41 9.77
CA TRP A 77 -6.85 -5.25 10.97
C TRP A 77 -7.53 -5.98 12.15
N PRO A 78 -6.80 -6.52 13.15
CA PRO A 78 -5.35 -6.49 13.36
C PRO A 78 -4.56 -7.52 12.55
N ARG A 79 -3.28 -7.23 12.29
CA ARG A 79 -2.31 -8.10 11.60
C ARG A 79 -0.99 -8.12 12.37
N VAL A 80 -0.28 -9.25 12.37
CA VAL A 80 0.94 -9.44 13.16
C VAL A 80 2.08 -8.59 12.59
N PHE A 81 2.24 -8.57 11.27
CA PHE A 81 3.28 -7.82 10.56
C PHE A 81 2.74 -6.59 9.82
N TYR A 82 1.51 -6.17 10.15
CA TYR A 82 0.85 -4.96 9.66
C TYR A 82 1.02 -4.70 8.15
N MET A 83 1.90 -3.79 7.74
CA MET A 83 2.06 -3.37 6.33
C MET A 83 2.68 -4.44 5.42
N VAL A 84 3.32 -5.44 6.01
CA VAL A 84 4.03 -6.52 5.29
C VAL A 84 3.56 -7.92 5.72
N GLU A 85 2.30 -8.04 6.16
CA GLU A 85 1.68 -9.33 6.51
C GLU A 85 1.76 -10.33 5.36
N GLY A 86 2.25 -11.54 5.64
CA GLY A 86 2.40 -12.61 4.64
C GLY A 86 3.56 -12.44 3.67
N LEU A 87 4.42 -11.43 3.83
CA LEU A 87 5.69 -11.35 3.11
C LEU A 87 6.67 -12.39 3.66
N ASP A 88 7.32 -13.14 2.77
CA ASP A 88 8.28 -14.19 3.10
C ASP A 88 9.43 -14.23 2.06
N GLU A 89 10.39 -15.11 2.27
CA GLU A 89 11.57 -15.28 1.40
C GLU A 89 11.26 -15.83 -0.01
N THR A 90 10.02 -16.24 -0.28
CA THR A 90 9.64 -16.77 -1.60
C THR A 90 9.27 -15.68 -2.60
N PHE A 91 9.07 -14.43 -2.13
CA PHE A 91 8.83 -13.29 -3.00
C PHE A 91 10.13 -12.84 -3.68
N THR A 92 10.02 -12.53 -4.97
CA THR A 92 11.14 -12.02 -5.76
C THR A 92 11.24 -10.50 -5.68
N ASP A 93 10.12 -9.82 -5.40
CA ASP A 93 10.02 -8.37 -5.47
C ASP A 93 9.08 -7.84 -4.38
N LEU A 94 9.46 -6.71 -3.79
CA LEU A 94 8.63 -5.88 -2.92
C LEU A 94 8.36 -4.54 -3.59
N VAL A 95 7.09 -4.15 -3.65
CA VAL A 95 6.64 -2.84 -4.13
C VAL A 95 5.98 -2.11 -2.98
N LEU A 96 6.46 -0.90 -2.69
CA LEU A 96 5.83 0.05 -1.78
C LEU A 96 5.02 1.04 -2.64
N PHE A 97 3.73 0.79 -2.78
CA PHE A 97 2.85 1.53 -3.69
C PHE A 97 2.05 2.58 -2.93
N GLY A 98 2.10 3.84 -3.36
CA GLY A 98 1.36 4.94 -2.71
C GLY A 98 1.93 5.36 -1.35
N TYR A 99 3.20 5.05 -1.08
CA TYR A 99 3.89 5.43 0.15
C TYR A 99 4.23 6.93 0.18
N HIS A 100 4.40 7.46 1.38
CA HIS A 100 4.67 8.87 1.66
C HIS A 100 5.98 9.06 2.44
N SER A 101 6.37 10.32 2.65
CA SER A 101 7.59 10.64 3.42
C SER A 101 7.42 10.32 4.90
N PRO A 102 8.50 9.94 5.61
CA PRO A 102 8.47 9.83 7.06
C PRO A 102 8.25 11.20 7.68
N ILE A 103 7.81 11.25 8.94
CA ILE A 103 7.58 12.50 9.68
C ILE A 103 8.84 13.39 9.68
N GLY A 104 8.64 14.70 9.48
CA GLY A 104 9.72 15.67 9.31
C GLY A 104 10.44 15.58 7.95
N GLY A 105 10.03 14.66 7.08
CA GLY A 105 10.45 14.62 5.69
C GLY A 105 9.75 15.71 4.86
N GLU A 106 10.36 16.14 3.77
CA GLU A 106 9.80 17.16 2.87
C GLU A 106 8.75 16.57 1.90
N GLY A 107 7.72 15.94 2.47
CA GLY A 107 6.61 15.33 1.72
C GLY A 107 5.25 15.70 2.29
N MET A 108 4.21 15.58 1.47
CA MET A 108 2.84 15.79 1.92
C MET A 108 2.37 14.65 2.81
N MET A 109 1.59 14.98 3.85
CA MET A 109 1.08 14.01 4.84
C MET A 109 2.21 13.18 5.46
N ASP A 110 3.35 13.81 5.72
CA ASP A 110 4.52 13.18 6.30
C ASP A 110 4.19 12.62 7.69
N HIS A 111 4.38 11.32 7.87
CA HIS A 111 4.22 10.68 9.17
C HIS A 111 4.94 9.34 9.22
N SER A 112 4.96 8.69 10.38
CA SER A 112 5.43 7.31 10.51
C SER A 112 4.47 6.53 11.40
N TYR A 113 3.73 5.59 10.82
CA TYR A 113 2.63 4.86 11.47
C TYR A 113 1.55 5.78 12.06
N SER A 114 1.71 6.25 13.30
CA SER A 114 0.79 7.19 13.92
C SER A 114 1.53 8.47 14.26
N SER A 115 1.19 9.56 13.57
CA SER A 115 1.71 10.90 13.82
C SER A 115 1.45 11.39 15.24
N SER A 116 0.44 10.83 15.92
CA SER A 116 0.13 11.16 17.32
C SER A 116 1.14 10.60 18.33
N SER A 117 1.91 9.58 17.95
CA SER A 117 2.68 8.76 18.89
C SER A 117 4.14 8.53 18.46
N ILE A 118 4.46 8.66 17.17
CA ILE A 118 5.77 8.27 16.61
C ILE A 118 6.36 9.45 15.83
N TYR A 119 7.47 9.99 16.34
CA TYR A 119 8.27 11.00 15.65
C TYR A 119 9.46 10.42 14.88
N SER A 120 9.99 9.26 15.26
CA SER A 120 11.05 8.63 14.47
C SER A 120 11.17 7.18 14.85
N ILE A 121 11.41 6.34 13.85
CA ILE A 121 11.82 4.95 14.05
C ILE A 121 13.26 4.86 13.54
N LYS A 122 14.12 4.24 14.35
CA LYS A 122 15.51 3.99 13.98
C LYS A 122 15.86 2.53 14.13
N MET A 123 16.57 1.98 13.16
CA MET A 123 17.12 0.63 13.23
C MET A 123 18.65 0.72 13.30
N ASN A 124 19.24 0.16 14.36
CA ASN A 124 20.68 0.24 14.60
C ASN A 124 21.25 1.68 14.63
N GLY A 125 20.41 2.67 14.95
CA GLY A 125 20.79 4.08 15.03
C GLY A 125 20.56 4.90 13.76
N GLU A 126 20.16 4.24 12.67
CA GLU A 126 19.77 4.87 11.40
C GLU A 126 18.26 5.09 11.32
#